data_AF-A0A349GC42-F1
#
_entry.id   AF-A0A349GC42-F1
#
_cell.length_a   1.000
_cell.length_b   1.000
_cell.length_c   1.000
_cell.angle_alpha   90.00
_cell.angle_beta   90.00
_cell.angle_gamma   90.00
#
_symmetry.space_group_name_H-M   'P 1'
#
loop_
_entity.id
_entity.type
_entity.pdbx_description
1 polymer ?
#
loop_
_entity_poly.entity_id
_entity_poly.type
_entity_poly.pdbx_seq_one_letter_code
_entity_poly.pdbx_strand_id
1 'polypeptide(L)'
;GRHGNKGVISRISPIEDMPFLDDGTPLQIVLNPLGVPSRMNIGQVLEVHMGLAAKKNNWKVATPVFDGASELQIMDILEEAGYPRDGRLRIRDGRTGETFDNNVTVGYMYMLKLHHLVDDKIHARSTGPYSLVTQQPLGGKAQFGGQRFGEMEVWALEAYGAAHTLQEILTVKSDDVVGRVKAYEAIVKGENIPEPGIPESFKVLIKELQALALDVKVLRDDAGEIEIELVDDDDDGLDYNAALKENKITNDIEKGAFIDDLVDEEEIPVAEDEEDSLEVEEDFYLEDEEFDE
;
A
#
# COMPACT_ATOMS: atom_id res chain seq x y z
N GLY A 1 -12.19 5.95 13.01
CA GLY A 1 -12.98 5.96 14.25
C GLY A 1 -14.09 4.94 14.17
N ARG A 2 -14.99 4.93 15.16
CA ARG A 2 -16.07 3.92 15.28
C ARG A 2 -17.22 4.10 14.29
N HIS A 3 -17.28 5.24 13.60
CA HIS A 3 -18.33 5.58 12.63
C HIS A 3 -17.93 5.29 11.17
N GLY A 4 -17.05 4.31 10.93
CA GLY A 4 -16.58 3.98 9.57
C GLY A 4 -15.68 5.04 8.93
N ASN A 5 -15.25 6.05 9.68
CA ASN A 5 -14.34 7.09 9.23
C ASN A 5 -12.88 6.57 9.25
N LYS A 6 -12.41 6.07 8.11
CA LYS A 6 -11.00 5.73 7.87
C LYS A 6 -10.25 6.91 7.26
N GLY A 7 -8.95 7.01 7.55
CA GLY A 7 -8.04 8.01 7.01
C GLY A 7 -6.58 7.56 7.12
N VAL A 8 -5.71 8.22 6.37
CA VAL A 8 -4.25 8.06 6.45
C VAL A 8 -3.67 9.33 7.08
N ILE A 9 -2.64 9.19 7.91
CA ILE A 9 -1.94 10.34 8.50
C ILE A 9 -1.14 11.01 7.37
N SER A 10 -1.46 12.28 7.06
CA SER A 10 -0.79 13.04 6.00
C SER A 10 0.37 13.88 6.50
N ARG A 11 0.25 14.45 7.71
CA ARG A 11 1.25 15.33 8.31
C ARG A 11 1.21 15.23 9.82
N ILE A 12 2.39 15.19 10.42
CA ILE A 12 2.58 15.40 11.87
C ILE A 12 3.06 16.84 12.03
N SER A 13 2.29 17.65 12.75
CA SER A 13 2.63 19.04 13.01
C SER A 13 3.22 19.18 14.42
N PRO A 14 4.16 20.12 14.62
CA PRO A 14 4.56 20.55 15.96
C PRO A 14 3.37 21.06 16.77
N ILE A 15 3.48 21.00 18.10
CA ILE A 15 2.37 21.36 18.99
C ILE A 15 2.04 22.86 18.94
N GLU A 16 3.03 23.71 18.73
CA GLU A 16 2.93 25.15 18.57
C GLU A 16 2.21 25.57 17.29
N ASP A 17 2.22 24.72 16.27
CA ASP A 17 1.53 24.94 14.99
C ASP A 17 0.05 24.55 15.05
N MET A 18 -0.36 23.79 16.06
CA MET A 18 -1.72 23.29 16.18
C MET A 18 -2.66 24.40 16.66
N PRO A 19 -3.87 24.50 16.08
CA PRO A 19 -4.89 25.37 16.64
C PRO A 19 -5.15 25.03 18.10
N PHE A 20 -5.45 26.06 18.91
CA PHE A 20 -5.62 25.90 20.35
C PHE A 20 -6.89 26.59 20.84
N LEU A 21 -7.40 26.11 21.97
CA LEU A 21 -8.56 26.66 22.68
C LEU A 21 -8.17 27.93 23.44
N ASP A 22 -9.15 28.73 23.88
CA ASP A 22 -8.88 29.95 24.65
C ASP A 22 -8.16 29.70 25.99
N ASP A 23 -8.18 28.46 26.50
CA ASP A 23 -7.42 28.03 27.68
C ASP A 23 -5.96 27.66 27.39
N GLY A 24 -5.52 27.75 26.13
CA GLY A 24 -4.17 27.39 25.68
C GLY A 24 -4.01 25.93 25.29
N THR A 25 -5.04 25.09 25.42
CA THR A 25 -4.95 23.67 25.08
C THR A 25 -4.89 23.47 23.55
N PRO A 26 -3.81 22.89 23.01
CA PRO A 26 -3.72 22.60 21.58
C PRO A 26 -4.60 21.40 21.20
N LEU A 27 -5.15 21.44 19.99
CA LEU A 27 -5.88 20.30 19.42
C LEU A 27 -4.90 19.17 19.08
N GLN A 28 -5.41 17.93 19.11
CA GLN A 28 -4.60 16.74 18.85
C GLN A 28 -4.74 16.22 17.42
N ILE A 29 -5.94 16.24 16.86
CA ILE A 29 -6.25 15.75 15.51
C ILE A 29 -7.21 16.72 14.84
N VAL A 30 -6.90 17.08 13.58
CA VAL A 30 -7.79 17.88 12.73
C VAL A 30 -8.41 16.96 11.69
N LEU A 31 -9.74 16.92 11.61
CA LEU A 31 -10.49 16.11 10.66
C LEU A 31 -11.17 17.00 9.62
N ASN A 32 -11.20 16.54 8.36
CA ASN A 32 -11.88 17.24 7.29
C ASN A 32 -13.43 17.12 7.46
N PRO A 33 -14.18 18.24 7.54
CA PRO A 33 -15.63 18.21 7.73
C PRO A 33 -16.40 17.68 6.51
N LEU A 34 -15.82 17.74 5.30
CA LEU A 34 -16.52 17.37 4.05
C LEU A 34 -16.95 15.90 4.00
N GLY A 35 -16.27 15.03 4.74
CA GLY A 35 -16.61 13.60 4.79
C GLY A 35 -17.90 13.28 5.55
N VAL A 36 -18.36 14.18 6.42
CA VAL A 36 -19.54 13.94 7.27
C VAL A 36 -20.85 14.05 6.47
N PRO A 37 -21.13 15.15 5.74
CA PRO A 37 -22.37 15.27 4.97
C PRO A 37 -22.49 14.23 3.86
N SER A 38 -21.38 13.94 3.16
CA SER A 38 -21.38 13.00 2.05
C SER A 38 -21.65 11.55 2.47
N ARG A 39 -21.28 11.16 3.70
CA ARG A 39 -21.46 9.79 4.22
C ARG A 39 -22.60 9.68 5.22
N MET A 40 -23.23 10.80 5.58
CA MET A 40 -24.29 10.89 6.59
C MET A 40 -23.89 10.29 7.96
N ASN A 41 -22.60 10.37 8.32
CA ASN A 41 -22.08 9.87 9.60
C ASN A 41 -22.31 10.87 10.74
N ILE A 42 -23.55 11.27 10.98
CA ILE A 42 -23.92 12.32 11.96
C ILE A 42 -23.52 11.92 13.38
N GLY A 43 -23.56 10.61 13.70
CA GLY A 43 -23.13 10.09 14.99
C GLY A 43 -21.69 10.48 15.36
N GLN A 44 -20.81 10.70 14.37
CA GLN A 44 -19.46 11.20 14.61
C GLN A 44 -19.46 12.59 15.27
N VAL A 45 -20.38 13.47 14.87
CA VAL A 45 -20.49 14.83 15.44
C VAL A 45 -21.15 14.77 16.81
N LEU A 46 -22.19 13.94 16.97
CA LEU A 46 -22.85 13.73 18.26
C LEU A 46 -21.90 13.14 19.31
N GLU A 47 -21.02 12.21 18.90
CA GLU A 47 -19.95 11.68 19.76
C GLU A 47 -19.01 12.80 20.23
N VAL A 48 -18.58 13.67 19.33
CA VAL A 48 -17.67 14.80 19.64
C VAL A 48 -18.31 15.74 20.66
N HIS A 49 -19.59 16.07 20.48
CA HIS A 49 -20.36 16.94 21.39
C HIS A 49 -20.53 16.30 22.77
N MET A 50 -21.01 15.05 22.83
CA MET A 50 -21.16 14.33 24.10
C MET A 50 -19.80 14.13 24.79
N GLY A 51 -18.74 13.85 24.02
CA GLY A 51 -17.38 13.72 24.52
C GLY A 51 -16.83 14.99 25.15
N LEU A 52 -17.16 16.16 24.57
CA LEU A 52 -16.78 17.47 25.15
C LEU A 52 -17.42 17.68 26.53
N ALA A 53 -18.73 17.47 26.64
CA ALA A 53 -19.43 17.61 27.92
C ALA A 53 -18.97 16.56 28.95
N ALA A 54 -18.81 15.32 28.52
CA ALA A 54 -18.34 14.23 29.37
C ALA A 54 -16.94 14.50 29.93
N LYS A 55 -16.02 15.04 29.12
CA LYS A 55 -14.68 15.41 29.60
C LYS A 55 -14.72 16.51 30.64
N LYS A 56 -15.55 17.54 30.43
CA LYS A 56 -15.69 18.68 31.36
C LYS A 56 -16.23 18.27 32.73
N ASN A 57 -17.21 17.38 32.75
CA ASN A 57 -17.85 16.87 33.97
C ASN A 57 -17.16 15.62 34.54
N ASN A 58 -16.09 15.14 33.90
CA ASN A 58 -15.38 13.91 34.23
C ASN A 58 -16.31 12.68 34.27
N TRP A 59 -17.20 12.57 33.30
CA TRP A 59 -18.17 11.48 33.16
C TRP A 59 -17.68 10.39 32.22
N LYS A 60 -18.15 9.17 32.47
CA LYS A 60 -18.17 8.09 31.49
C LYS A 60 -19.63 7.90 31.06
N VAL A 61 -19.88 8.07 29.77
CA VAL A 61 -21.24 8.03 29.22
C VAL A 61 -21.44 6.71 28.50
N ALA A 62 -22.56 6.04 28.77
CA ALA A 62 -23.01 4.87 28.04
C ALA A 62 -24.31 5.23 27.31
N THR A 63 -24.31 5.15 25.99
CA THR A 63 -25.50 5.33 25.14
C THR A 63 -25.79 4.00 24.42
N PRO A 64 -26.92 3.34 24.72
CA PRO A 64 -27.36 2.16 23.99
C PRO A 64 -27.51 2.44 22.48
N VAL A 65 -27.39 1.39 21.66
CA VAL A 65 -27.38 1.51 20.19
C VAL A 65 -28.72 2.02 19.63
N PHE A 66 -29.84 1.57 20.20
CA PHE A 66 -31.19 1.87 19.70
C PHE A 66 -32.02 2.79 20.60
N ASP A 67 -31.53 3.07 21.81
CA ASP A 67 -32.17 3.97 22.79
C ASP A 67 -31.08 4.89 23.39
N GLY A 68 -30.43 5.63 22.51
CA GLY A 68 -29.30 6.49 22.84
C GLY A 68 -29.72 7.89 23.29
N ALA A 69 -28.73 8.71 23.65
CA ALA A 69 -28.96 10.11 23.93
C ALA A 69 -29.51 10.83 22.68
N SER A 70 -30.65 11.51 22.85
CA SER A 70 -31.21 12.36 21.80
C SER A 70 -30.36 13.61 21.59
N GLU A 71 -30.45 14.20 20.39
CA GLU A 71 -29.74 15.44 20.06
C GLU A 71 -30.05 16.58 21.04
N LEU A 72 -31.32 16.75 21.39
CA LEU A 72 -31.75 17.79 22.34
C LEU A 72 -31.12 17.59 23.73
N GLN A 73 -31.07 16.34 24.22
CA GLN A 73 -30.41 16.05 25.50
C GLN A 73 -28.91 16.36 25.44
N ILE A 74 -28.23 16.08 24.32
CA ILE A 74 -26.82 16.43 24.15
C ILE A 74 -26.62 17.95 24.18
N MET A 75 -27.52 18.71 23.52
CA MET A 75 -27.48 20.17 23.53
C MET A 75 -27.70 20.75 24.94
N ASP A 76 -28.65 20.20 25.69
CA ASP A 76 -28.93 20.62 27.06
C ASP A 76 -27.73 20.31 27.98
N ILE A 77 -27.14 19.11 27.86
CA ILE A 77 -25.94 18.72 28.62
C ILE A 77 -24.73 19.61 28.28
N LEU A 78 -24.57 20.02 27.01
CA LEU A 78 -23.52 20.97 26.62
C LEU A 78 -23.70 22.33 27.29
N GLU A 79 -24.93 22.84 27.33
CA GLU A 79 -25.27 24.11 27.98
C GLU A 79 -25.04 24.04 29.49
N GLU A 80 -25.44 22.95 30.14
CA GLU A 80 -25.16 22.68 31.56
C GLU A 80 -23.65 22.61 31.86
N ALA A 81 -22.85 22.08 30.92
CA ALA A 81 -21.40 22.05 31.02
C ALA A 81 -20.72 23.41 30.74
N GLY A 82 -21.49 24.43 30.36
CA GLY A 82 -21.00 25.79 30.06
C GLY A 82 -20.51 25.98 28.62
N TYR A 83 -20.90 25.11 27.69
CA TYR A 83 -20.57 25.21 26.27
C TYR A 83 -21.77 25.65 25.42
N PRO A 84 -21.54 26.22 24.23
CA PRO A 84 -22.61 26.50 23.28
C PRO A 84 -23.39 25.24 22.89
N ARG A 85 -24.72 25.37 22.73
CA ARG A 85 -25.60 24.27 22.30
C ARG A 85 -25.22 23.68 20.94
N ASP A 86 -24.57 24.45 20.07
CA ASP A 86 -24.12 23.99 18.75
C ASP A 86 -22.78 23.23 18.78
N GLY A 87 -22.14 23.13 19.96
CA GLY A 87 -20.86 22.44 20.15
C GLY A 87 -19.68 23.10 19.44
N ARG A 88 -19.83 24.37 19.00
CA ARG A 88 -18.78 25.10 18.29
C ARG A 88 -18.05 26.05 19.24
N LEU A 89 -16.74 25.90 19.31
CA LEU A 89 -15.87 26.71 20.14
C LEU A 89 -15.06 27.68 19.28
N ARG A 90 -14.65 28.78 19.90
CA ARG A 90 -13.65 29.68 19.32
C ARG A 90 -12.27 29.04 19.48
N ILE A 91 -11.54 28.96 18.38
CA ILE A 91 -10.15 28.49 18.36
C ILE A 91 -9.25 29.57 17.78
N ARG A 92 -7.98 29.51 18.13
CA ARG A 92 -6.92 30.38 17.61
C ARG A 92 -5.93 29.58 16.78
N ASP A 93 -5.40 30.20 15.75
CA ASP A 93 -4.32 29.63 14.95
C ASP A 93 -3.03 29.64 15.77
N GLY A 94 -2.36 28.48 15.86
CA GLY A 94 -1.09 28.33 16.59
C GLY A 94 0.04 29.18 16.02
N ARG A 95 -0.01 29.50 14.71
CA ARG A 95 1.06 30.22 14.02
C ARG A 95 0.95 31.73 14.15
N THR A 96 -0.27 32.24 13.99
CA THR A 96 -0.53 33.69 13.98
C THR A 96 -1.06 34.19 15.32
N GLY A 97 -1.67 33.31 16.12
CA GLY A 97 -2.39 33.67 17.34
C GLY A 97 -3.77 34.31 17.10
N GLU A 98 -4.15 34.52 15.83
CA GLU A 98 -5.43 35.11 15.46
C GLU A 98 -6.57 34.09 15.59
N THR A 99 -7.77 34.58 15.87
CA THR A 99 -8.97 33.75 15.93
C THR A 99 -9.49 33.44 14.53
N PHE A 100 -9.94 32.21 14.29
CA PHE A 100 -10.62 31.87 13.04
C PHE A 100 -11.95 32.64 12.89
N ASP A 101 -12.34 32.91 11.64
CA ASP A 101 -13.56 33.68 11.32
C ASP A 101 -14.85 33.03 11.84
N ASN A 102 -14.92 31.70 11.77
CA ASN A 102 -16.06 30.90 12.20
C ASN A 102 -15.69 30.01 13.38
N ASN A 103 -16.63 29.84 14.33
CA ASN A 103 -16.47 28.87 15.40
C ASN A 103 -16.40 27.45 14.82
N VAL A 104 -15.55 26.61 15.42
CA VAL A 104 -15.25 25.26 14.94
C VAL A 104 -15.76 24.23 15.93
N THR A 105 -16.31 23.13 15.43
CA THR A 105 -16.70 21.99 16.26
C THR A 105 -15.46 21.34 16.85
N VAL A 106 -15.33 21.39 18.18
CA VAL A 106 -14.23 20.80 18.93
C VAL A 106 -14.81 19.87 19.99
N GLY A 107 -14.17 18.74 20.23
CA GLY A 107 -14.58 17.82 21.27
C GLY A 107 -13.76 16.53 21.23
N TYR A 108 -14.26 15.50 21.91
CA TYR A 108 -13.53 14.24 22.08
C TYR A 108 -14.19 13.13 21.28
N MET A 109 -13.40 12.44 20.47
CA MET A 109 -13.82 11.30 19.67
C MET A 109 -12.93 10.11 19.98
N TYR A 110 -13.49 8.90 19.96
CA TYR A 110 -12.70 7.70 20.13
C TYR A 110 -12.03 7.27 18.82
N MET A 111 -10.71 7.42 18.76
CA MET A 111 -9.89 7.10 17.60
C MET A 111 -9.19 5.74 17.76
N LEU A 112 -9.17 4.97 16.67
CA LEU A 112 -8.57 3.63 16.60
C LEU A 112 -7.39 3.66 15.64
N LYS A 113 -6.28 3.01 16.01
CA LYS A 113 -5.17 2.69 15.10
C LYS A 113 -5.43 1.32 14.48
N LEU A 114 -5.45 1.24 13.15
CA LEU A 114 -5.62 -0.02 12.43
C LEU A 114 -4.25 -0.65 12.10
N HIS A 115 -4.24 -1.96 11.86
CA HIS A 115 -3.02 -2.73 11.57
C HIS A 115 -2.35 -2.38 10.23
N HIS A 116 -2.99 -1.58 9.38
CA HIS A 116 -2.47 -1.23 8.05
C HIS A 116 -1.35 -0.18 8.12
N LEU A 117 -0.17 -0.58 8.58
CA LEU A 117 1.03 0.24 8.64
C LEU A 117 1.66 0.39 7.24
N VAL A 118 2.36 1.51 7.03
CA VAL A 118 3.04 1.79 5.76
C VAL A 118 4.31 0.94 5.64
N ASP A 119 5.00 0.68 6.74
CA ASP A 119 6.22 -0.14 6.80
C ASP A 119 5.98 -1.52 6.18
N ASP A 120 4.83 -2.14 6.47
CA ASP A 120 4.43 -3.43 5.90
C ASP A 120 4.05 -3.34 4.42
N LYS A 121 3.80 -2.15 3.88
CA LYS A 121 3.33 -1.92 2.51
C LYS A 121 4.41 -1.41 1.56
N ILE A 122 5.47 -0.78 2.06
CA ILE A 122 6.58 -0.34 1.22
C ILE A 122 7.23 -1.57 0.58
N HIS A 123 7.36 -1.54 -0.74
CA HIS A 123 8.02 -2.57 -1.53
C HIS A 123 8.54 -1.95 -2.83
N ALA A 124 9.78 -2.26 -3.19
CA ALA A 124 10.39 -1.83 -4.44
C ALA A 124 11.25 -2.98 -4.99
N ARG A 125 11.32 -3.07 -6.31
CA ARG A 125 12.12 -4.07 -7.01
C ARG A 125 12.85 -3.40 -8.17
N SER A 126 14.15 -3.66 -8.27
CA SER A 126 14.97 -3.39 -9.46
C SER A 126 15.13 -4.68 -10.27
N THR A 127 15.91 -5.62 -9.75
CA THR A 127 16.09 -6.98 -10.27
C THR A 127 15.78 -7.99 -9.16
N GLY A 128 15.53 -9.24 -9.50
CA GLY A 128 15.14 -10.26 -8.51
C GLY A 128 14.93 -11.62 -9.16
N PRO A 129 14.32 -12.58 -8.45
CA PRO A 129 14.08 -13.91 -8.98
C PRO A 129 13.01 -13.92 -10.08
N TYR A 130 13.13 -14.90 -10.98
CA TYR A 130 12.26 -15.12 -12.14
C TYR A 130 11.67 -16.53 -12.10
N SER A 131 10.53 -16.70 -12.76
CA SER A 131 9.89 -17.99 -13.00
C SER A 131 10.76 -18.86 -13.91
N LEU A 132 10.91 -20.15 -13.57
CA LEU A 132 11.68 -21.09 -14.39
C LEU A 132 11.06 -21.31 -15.78
N VAL A 133 9.73 -21.31 -15.86
CA VAL A 133 9.03 -21.64 -17.11
C VAL A 133 8.93 -20.42 -18.03
N THR A 134 8.42 -19.30 -17.50
CA THR A 134 8.10 -18.12 -18.32
C THR A 134 9.18 -17.05 -18.27
N GLN A 135 10.21 -17.20 -17.44
CA GLN A 135 11.27 -16.21 -17.24
C GLN A 135 10.79 -14.81 -16.82
N GLN A 136 9.55 -14.72 -16.33
CA GLN A 136 8.93 -13.50 -15.82
C GLN A 136 9.25 -13.28 -14.33
N PRO A 137 9.28 -12.02 -13.85
CA PRO A 137 9.38 -11.69 -12.44
C PRO A 137 8.39 -12.48 -11.57
N LEU A 138 8.87 -13.09 -10.48
CA LEU A 138 7.97 -13.70 -9.48
C LEU A 138 7.02 -12.65 -8.87
N GLY A 139 5.88 -13.10 -8.36
CA GLY A 139 4.89 -12.24 -7.71
C GLY A 139 5.06 -12.16 -6.18
N GLY A 140 4.55 -11.10 -5.59
CA GLY A 140 4.42 -10.98 -4.13
C GLY A 140 5.64 -10.38 -3.41
N LYS A 141 5.37 -9.57 -2.38
CA LYS A 141 6.40 -8.87 -1.59
C LYS A 141 7.41 -9.83 -0.95
N ALA A 142 6.96 -10.96 -0.42
CA ALA A 142 7.80 -11.93 0.29
C ALA A 142 8.89 -12.56 -0.59
N GLN A 143 8.71 -12.58 -1.91
CA GLN A 143 9.63 -13.19 -2.88
C GLN A 143 10.47 -12.14 -3.64
N PHE A 144 10.53 -10.90 -3.15
CA PHE A 144 11.05 -9.77 -3.92
C PHE A 144 10.38 -9.68 -5.30
N GLY A 145 9.06 -9.87 -5.32
CA GLY A 145 8.27 -9.97 -6.54
C GLY A 145 8.11 -8.64 -7.28
N GLY A 146 7.86 -8.73 -8.58
CA GLY A 146 7.56 -7.58 -9.44
C GLY A 146 6.09 -7.16 -9.34
N GLN A 147 5.82 -5.91 -9.71
CA GLN A 147 4.45 -5.44 -9.87
C GLN A 147 3.88 -5.96 -11.20
N ARG A 148 2.65 -6.46 -11.17
CA ARG A 148 1.95 -6.86 -12.39
C ARG A 148 1.56 -5.61 -13.19
N PHE A 149 2.03 -5.54 -14.42
CA PHE A 149 1.51 -4.65 -15.45
C PHE A 149 0.48 -5.43 -16.27
N GLY A 150 -0.79 -5.12 -16.10
CA GLY A 150 -1.90 -5.92 -16.63
C GLY A 150 -2.43 -5.40 -17.97
N GLU A 151 -3.45 -6.10 -18.47
CA GLU A 151 -4.12 -5.80 -19.73
C GLU A 151 -4.73 -4.39 -19.75
N MET A 152 -5.34 -3.96 -18.63
CA MET A 152 -5.93 -2.62 -18.53
C MET A 152 -4.87 -1.51 -18.63
N GLU A 153 -3.67 -1.73 -18.09
CA GLU A 153 -2.56 -0.79 -18.21
C GLU A 153 -1.96 -0.78 -19.63
N VAL A 154 -1.94 -1.92 -20.32
CA VAL A 154 -1.55 -2.01 -21.73
C VAL A 154 -2.48 -1.16 -22.59
N TRP A 155 -3.81 -1.30 -22.44
CA TRP A 155 -4.78 -0.49 -23.18
C TRP A 155 -4.59 1.00 -22.95
N ALA A 156 -4.23 1.40 -21.72
CA ALA A 156 -3.93 2.79 -21.42
C ALA A 156 -2.73 3.29 -22.25
N LEU A 157 -1.63 2.55 -22.31
CA LEU A 157 -0.45 2.93 -23.11
C LEU A 157 -0.72 2.94 -24.62
N GLU A 158 -1.50 1.98 -25.11
CA GLU A 158 -1.93 1.94 -26.51
C GLU A 158 -2.77 3.16 -26.88
N ALA A 159 -3.70 3.57 -26.02
CA ALA A 159 -4.51 4.77 -26.24
C ALA A 159 -3.68 6.07 -26.29
N TYR A 160 -2.57 6.12 -25.55
CA TYR A 160 -1.60 7.22 -25.64
C TYR A 160 -0.67 7.12 -26.86
N GLY A 161 -0.66 5.99 -27.58
CA GLY A 161 0.29 5.74 -28.67
C GLY A 161 1.73 5.55 -28.19
N ALA A 162 1.93 5.14 -26.93
CA ALA A 162 3.24 5.00 -26.31
C ALA A 162 3.92 3.67 -26.68
N ALA A 163 4.13 3.44 -27.98
CA ALA A 163 4.61 2.16 -28.53
C ALA A 163 5.96 1.72 -27.96
N HIS A 164 6.94 2.62 -27.86
CA HIS A 164 8.27 2.29 -27.33
C HIS A 164 8.24 1.94 -25.84
N THR A 165 7.44 2.66 -25.05
CA THR A 165 7.27 2.37 -23.61
C THR A 165 6.60 1.02 -23.40
N LEU A 166 5.58 0.71 -24.19
CA LEU A 166 4.90 -0.57 -24.14
C LEU A 166 5.85 -1.71 -24.53
N GLN A 167 6.61 -1.54 -25.62
CA GLN A 167 7.60 -2.52 -26.07
C GLN A 167 8.65 -2.81 -24.97
N GLU A 168 9.20 -1.78 -24.34
CA GLU A 168 10.18 -1.93 -23.25
C GLU A 168 9.61 -2.68 -22.04
N ILE A 169 8.36 -2.38 -21.65
CA ILE A 169 7.68 -3.03 -20.53
C ILE A 169 7.43 -4.51 -20.81
N LEU A 170 7.00 -4.85 -22.02
CA LEU A 170 6.65 -6.24 -22.41
C LEU A 170 7.85 -7.12 -22.74
N THR A 171 9.03 -6.55 -22.95
CA THR A 171 10.24 -7.30 -23.37
C THR A 171 11.35 -7.19 -22.32
N VAL A 172 12.20 -6.18 -22.41
CA VAL A 172 13.43 -5.97 -21.62
C VAL A 172 13.16 -5.97 -20.11
N LYS A 173 12.01 -5.46 -19.67
CA LYS A 173 11.62 -5.40 -18.26
C LYS A 173 10.93 -6.67 -17.73
N SER A 174 10.62 -7.62 -18.60
CA SER A 174 9.87 -8.84 -18.28
C SER A 174 10.74 -10.07 -18.55
N ASP A 175 10.54 -10.73 -19.70
CA ASP A 175 10.97 -12.10 -20.01
C ASP A 175 11.89 -12.19 -21.25
N ASP A 176 12.41 -11.05 -21.74
CA ASP A 176 13.54 -11.08 -22.67
C ASP A 176 14.84 -11.30 -21.88
N VAL A 177 15.23 -12.57 -21.72
CA VAL A 177 16.40 -12.99 -20.91
C VAL A 177 17.69 -12.29 -21.37
N VAL A 178 17.96 -12.30 -22.68
CA VAL A 178 19.17 -11.72 -23.27
C VAL A 178 19.08 -10.19 -23.27
N GLY A 179 17.92 -9.63 -23.65
CA GLY A 179 17.71 -8.19 -23.70
C GLY A 179 17.85 -7.53 -22.34
N ARG A 180 17.37 -8.18 -21.27
CA ARG A 180 17.47 -7.68 -19.90
C ARG A 180 18.91 -7.54 -19.41
N VAL A 181 19.76 -8.55 -19.67
CA VAL A 181 21.19 -8.51 -19.29
C VAL A 181 21.91 -7.38 -20.04
N LYS A 182 21.70 -7.30 -21.36
CA LYS A 182 22.34 -6.26 -22.18
C LYS A 182 21.85 -4.86 -21.82
N ALA A 183 20.57 -4.70 -21.53
CA ALA A 183 20.01 -3.42 -21.10
C ALA A 183 20.59 -2.98 -19.75
N TYR A 184 20.74 -3.90 -18.80
CA TYR A 184 21.40 -3.61 -17.52
C TYR A 184 22.84 -3.12 -17.73
N GLU A 185 23.63 -3.84 -18.53
CA GLU A 185 25.00 -3.43 -18.86
C GLU A 185 25.08 -2.08 -19.56
N ALA A 186 24.20 -1.83 -20.54
CA ALA A 186 24.16 -0.58 -21.28
C ALA A 186 23.86 0.60 -20.35
N ILE A 187 22.90 0.45 -19.43
CA ILE A 187 22.56 1.46 -18.43
C ILE A 187 23.75 1.77 -17.52
N VAL A 188 24.45 0.73 -17.04
CA VAL A 188 25.64 0.90 -16.17
C VAL A 188 26.79 1.58 -16.91
N LYS A 189 26.98 1.26 -18.20
CA LYS A 189 28.03 1.84 -19.06
C LYS A 189 27.67 3.23 -19.62
N GLY A 190 26.41 3.66 -19.49
CA GLY A 190 25.91 4.89 -20.10
C GLY A 190 25.77 4.81 -21.63
N GLU A 191 25.61 3.61 -22.16
CA GLU A 191 25.41 3.32 -23.58
C GLU A 191 23.91 3.25 -23.93
N ASN A 192 23.59 3.28 -25.22
CA ASN A 192 22.21 3.15 -25.68
C ASN A 192 21.70 1.72 -25.48
N ILE A 193 20.46 1.59 -25.01
CA ILE A 193 19.80 0.29 -24.83
C ILE A 193 19.61 -0.37 -26.21
N PRO A 194 19.99 -1.66 -26.37
CA PRO A 194 19.82 -2.38 -27.62
C PRO A 194 18.34 -2.64 -27.94
N GLU A 195 18.06 -3.01 -29.20
CA GLU A 195 16.70 -3.41 -29.60
C GLU A 195 16.26 -4.71 -28.89
N PRO A 196 15.00 -4.79 -28.46
CA PRO A 196 14.48 -5.95 -27.75
C PRO A 196 14.26 -7.16 -28.65
N GLY A 197 14.35 -8.34 -28.06
CA GLY A 197 14.09 -9.63 -28.70
C GLY A 197 12.64 -10.10 -28.60
N ILE A 198 12.45 -11.40 -28.82
CA ILE A 198 11.16 -12.08 -28.68
C ILE A 198 10.96 -12.51 -27.22
N PRO A 199 9.82 -12.17 -26.58
CA PRO A 199 9.48 -12.62 -25.23
C PRO A 199 9.53 -14.15 -25.08
N GLU A 200 10.07 -14.64 -23.97
CA GLU A 200 10.13 -16.08 -23.70
C GLU A 200 8.74 -16.70 -23.57
N SER A 201 7.77 -15.97 -22.99
CA SER A 201 6.38 -16.43 -22.91
C SER A 201 5.75 -16.73 -24.27
N PHE A 202 6.12 -15.99 -25.32
CA PHE A 202 5.66 -16.27 -26.67
C PHE A 202 6.27 -17.57 -27.21
N LYS A 203 7.55 -17.83 -26.92
CA LYS A 203 8.20 -19.09 -27.30
C LYS A 203 7.56 -20.29 -26.61
N VAL A 204 7.29 -20.17 -25.31
CA VAL A 204 6.57 -21.20 -24.52
C VAL A 204 5.21 -21.49 -25.14
N LEU A 205 4.43 -20.45 -25.49
CA LEU A 205 3.13 -20.59 -26.16
C LEU A 205 3.22 -21.42 -27.46
N ILE A 206 4.21 -21.15 -28.30
CA ILE A 206 4.40 -21.88 -29.56
C ILE A 206 4.69 -23.36 -29.28
N LYS A 207 5.54 -23.67 -28.31
CA LYS A 207 5.86 -25.05 -27.93
C LYS A 207 4.66 -25.78 -27.33
N GLU A 208 3.84 -25.09 -26.54
CA GLU A 208 2.58 -25.65 -26.01
C GLU A 208 1.59 -26.00 -27.14
N LEU A 209 1.44 -25.13 -28.14
CA LEU A 209 0.59 -25.43 -29.31
C LEU A 209 1.15 -26.60 -30.13
N GLN A 210 2.47 -26.67 -30.32
CA GLN A 210 3.13 -27.80 -31.00
C GLN A 210 2.97 -29.12 -30.23
N ALA A 211 2.99 -29.08 -28.89
CA ALA A 211 2.73 -30.25 -28.04
C ALA A 211 1.30 -30.80 -28.21
N LEU A 212 0.33 -29.97 -28.62
CA LEU A 212 -1.02 -30.38 -29.01
C LEU A 212 -1.11 -30.93 -30.44
N ALA A 213 0.03 -31.18 -31.09
CA ALA A 213 0.15 -31.62 -32.49
C ALA A 213 -0.40 -30.61 -33.51
N LEU A 214 -0.36 -29.31 -33.19
CA LEU A 214 -0.61 -28.24 -34.14
C LEU A 214 0.71 -27.84 -34.82
N ASP A 215 0.72 -27.79 -36.16
CA ASP A 215 1.86 -27.28 -36.92
C ASP A 215 1.83 -25.75 -36.93
N VAL A 216 2.46 -25.15 -35.92
CA VAL A 216 2.59 -23.69 -35.78
C VAL A 216 4.01 -23.28 -36.14
N LYS A 217 4.12 -22.40 -37.13
CA LYS A 217 5.39 -21.88 -37.64
C LYS A 217 5.34 -20.36 -37.70
N VAL A 218 6.44 -19.71 -37.31
CA VAL A 218 6.60 -18.27 -37.44
C VAL A 218 7.37 -17.99 -38.73
N LEU A 219 6.70 -17.32 -39.66
CA LEU A 219 7.24 -16.97 -40.96
C LEU A 219 7.64 -15.49 -40.96
N ARG A 220 8.77 -15.18 -41.58
CA ARG A 220 9.13 -13.82 -41.97
C ARG A 220 8.41 -13.42 -43.27
N ASP A 221 8.45 -12.13 -43.59
CA ASP A 221 7.87 -11.57 -44.82
C ASP A 221 8.45 -12.19 -46.11
N ASP A 222 9.66 -12.75 -46.05
CA ASP A 222 10.35 -13.46 -47.14
C ASP A 222 10.02 -14.97 -47.19
N ALA A 223 9.06 -15.43 -46.38
CA ALA A 223 8.70 -16.83 -46.17
C ALA A 223 9.82 -17.70 -45.57
N GLY A 224 10.87 -17.09 -45.00
CA GLY A 224 11.83 -17.79 -44.16
C GLY A 224 11.21 -18.19 -42.82
N GLU A 225 11.41 -19.44 -42.42
CA GLU A 225 11.00 -19.93 -41.09
C GLU A 225 11.95 -19.38 -40.01
N ILE A 226 11.40 -18.85 -38.92
CA ILE A 226 12.15 -18.51 -37.72
C ILE A 226 12.18 -19.74 -36.82
N GLU A 227 13.37 -20.29 -36.58
CA GLU A 227 13.54 -21.31 -35.56
C GLU A 227 13.37 -20.68 -34.17
N ILE A 228 12.37 -21.18 -33.45
CA ILE A 228 12.09 -20.80 -32.06
C ILE A 228 12.70 -21.87 -31.18
N GLU A 229 13.88 -21.55 -30.65
CA GLU A 229 14.56 -22.31 -29.61
C GLU A 229 14.18 -21.73 -28.25
N LEU A 230 13.79 -22.62 -27.34
CA LEU A 230 13.71 -22.28 -25.93
C LEU A 230 15.14 -22.14 -25.43
N VAL A 231 15.36 -21.21 -24.49
CA VAL A 231 16.65 -21.14 -23.82
C VAL A 231 16.75 -22.35 -22.90
N ASP A 232 17.65 -23.28 -23.21
CA ASP A 232 17.99 -24.37 -22.29
C ASP A 232 18.88 -23.79 -21.17
N ASP A 233 18.55 -24.11 -19.91
CA ASP A 233 19.29 -23.66 -18.71
C ASP A 233 20.79 -24.07 -18.72
N ASP A 234 21.22 -24.93 -19.64
CA ASP A 234 22.54 -25.55 -19.67
C ASP A 234 23.58 -24.84 -20.57
N ASP A 235 23.21 -23.93 -21.50
CA ASP A 235 24.16 -23.32 -22.46
C ASP A 235 24.50 -21.83 -22.19
N ASP A 236 23.79 -21.18 -21.27
CA ASP A 236 24.19 -19.87 -20.74
C ASP A 236 24.60 -20.01 -19.27
N GLY A 237 25.79 -20.57 -19.06
CA GLY A 237 26.57 -20.48 -17.81
C GLY A 237 26.99 -19.05 -17.43
N LEU A 238 26.14 -18.05 -17.69
CA LEU A 238 26.19 -16.75 -17.03
C LEU A 238 25.27 -16.83 -15.82
N ASP A 239 25.80 -17.44 -14.76
CA ASP A 239 25.24 -17.34 -13.43
C ASP A 239 25.08 -15.84 -13.09
N TYR A 240 23.85 -15.34 -13.25
CA TYR A 240 23.47 -13.96 -12.99
C TYR A 240 23.84 -13.56 -11.54
N ASN A 241 23.88 -14.53 -10.62
CA ASN A 241 24.35 -14.32 -9.26
C ASN A 241 25.88 -14.29 -9.14
N ALA A 242 26.61 -14.95 -10.04
CA ALA A 242 28.08 -14.87 -10.10
C ALA A 242 28.56 -13.53 -10.66
N ALA A 243 27.92 -12.99 -11.70
CA ALA A 243 28.26 -11.67 -12.25
C ALA A 243 28.01 -10.52 -11.25
N LEU A 244 26.97 -10.65 -10.41
CA LEU A 244 26.70 -9.77 -9.26
C LEU A 244 27.69 -9.98 -8.09
N LYS A 245 28.25 -11.18 -7.93
CA LYS A 245 29.33 -11.46 -6.95
C LYS A 245 30.69 -10.94 -7.40
N GLU A 246 31.00 -10.99 -8.69
CA GLU A 246 32.27 -10.53 -9.25
C GLU A 246 32.34 -8.99 -9.35
N ASN A 247 31.22 -8.33 -9.66
CA ASN A 247 31.09 -6.89 -9.52
C ASN A 247 30.66 -6.55 -8.07
N LYS A 248 31.62 -6.26 -7.19
CA LYS A 248 31.41 -5.71 -5.84
C LYS A 248 30.65 -4.36 -5.87
N ILE A 249 29.37 -4.38 -6.20
CA ILE A 249 28.44 -3.23 -6.13
C ILE A 249 27.13 -3.72 -5.50
N THR A 250 27.25 -4.39 -4.35
CA THR A 250 26.11 -4.62 -3.45
C THR A 250 26.26 -3.87 -2.14
N ASN A 251 27.43 -3.29 -1.85
CA ASN A 251 27.67 -2.63 -0.55
C ASN A 251 27.38 -1.12 -0.52
N ASP A 252 27.20 -0.45 -1.67
CA ASP A 252 27.04 1.02 -1.71
C ASP A 252 25.58 1.49 -1.87
N ILE A 253 24.65 0.59 -2.21
CA ILE A 253 23.22 0.95 -2.32
C ILE A 253 22.49 0.76 -0.97
N GLU A 254 22.91 -0.20 -0.14
CA GLU A 254 22.35 -0.36 1.21
C GLU A 254 22.72 0.82 2.15
N LYS A 255 23.83 1.52 1.89
CA LYS A 255 24.25 2.69 2.68
C LYS A 255 23.73 4.04 2.18
N GLY A 256 23.08 4.08 1.02
CA GLY A 256 22.74 5.33 0.34
C GLY A 256 21.37 5.94 0.69
N ALA A 257 20.59 5.32 1.57
CA ALA A 257 19.22 5.77 1.80
C ALA A 257 18.72 5.55 3.25
N PHE A 258 19.54 5.86 4.25
CA PHE A 258 19.01 6.19 5.58
C PHE A 258 19.70 7.44 6.11
N ILE A 259 18.87 8.37 6.57
CA ILE A 259 19.23 9.58 7.29
C ILE A 259 19.85 9.11 8.61
N ASP A 260 21.16 8.99 8.62
CA ASP A 260 21.94 8.70 9.83
C ASP A 260 22.38 10.06 10.41
N ASP A 261 21.42 10.73 11.04
CA ASP A 261 21.69 11.79 12.01
C ASP A 261 20.46 11.91 12.90
N LEU A 262 20.64 11.55 14.18
CA LEU A 262 19.74 11.71 15.35
C LEU A 262 18.80 10.55 15.67
N VAL A 263 19.30 9.47 16.28
CA VAL A 263 18.77 8.96 17.57
C VAL A 263 19.89 8.21 18.30
N ASP A 264 20.25 8.64 19.51
CA ASP A 264 21.14 7.91 20.43
C ASP A 264 20.56 6.52 20.77
N GLU A 265 21.46 5.54 20.84
CA GLU A 265 21.20 4.15 21.22
C GLU A 265 20.73 4.05 22.68
N GLU A 266 19.54 3.50 22.91
CA GLU A 266 19.24 2.75 24.14
C GLU A 266 18.84 1.32 23.74
N GLU A 267 19.65 0.35 24.17
CA GLU A 267 19.43 -1.09 24.02
C GLU A 267 18.13 -1.52 24.72
N ILE A 268 17.25 -2.21 24.00
CA ILE A 268 16.16 -3.00 24.59
C ILE A 268 16.56 -4.48 24.47
N PRO A 269 16.61 -5.25 25.56
CA PRO A 269 17.06 -6.64 25.50
C PRO A 269 16.01 -7.55 24.87
N VAL A 270 16.50 -8.47 24.05
CA VAL A 270 15.76 -9.56 23.38
C VAL A 270 15.22 -10.52 24.44
N ALA A 271 13.92 -10.80 24.41
CA ALA A 271 13.30 -11.87 25.20
C ALA A 271 13.41 -13.20 24.42
N GLU A 272 13.89 -14.23 25.11
CA GLU A 272 14.14 -15.59 24.61
C GLU A 272 12.83 -16.30 24.18
N ASP A 273 12.97 -17.12 23.15
CA ASP A 273 11.94 -17.98 22.56
C ASP A 273 11.35 -18.97 23.57
N GLU A 274 10.01 -19.03 23.68
CA GLU A 274 9.29 -20.21 24.18
C GLU A 274 8.58 -20.89 23.01
N GLU A 275 8.97 -22.15 22.76
CA GLU A 275 8.27 -23.10 21.91
C GLU A 275 6.84 -23.29 22.40
N ASP A 276 5.84 -23.12 21.55
CA ASP A 276 4.53 -23.73 21.79
C ASP A 276 3.98 -24.38 20.51
N SER A 277 3.49 -25.58 20.73
CA SER A 277 3.19 -26.66 19.79
C SER A 277 2.01 -26.36 18.86
N LEU A 278 2.18 -26.72 17.58
CA LEU A 278 1.12 -26.79 16.57
C LEU A 278 0.12 -27.90 16.91
N GLU A 279 -1.09 -27.54 17.34
CA GLU A 279 -2.27 -28.39 17.24
C GLU A 279 -2.96 -28.16 15.89
N VAL A 280 -3.18 -29.25 15.16
CA VAL A 280 -3.86 -29.31 13.87
C VAL A 280 -5.36 -29.44 14.14
N GLU A 281 -6.15 -28.42 13.80
CA GLU A 281 -7.62 -28.55 13.75
C GLU A 281 -8.02 -29.24 12.43
N GLU A 282 -8.64 -30.42 12.53
CA GLU A 282 -9.30 -31.12 11.43
C GLU A 282 -10.65 -30.45 11.12
N ASP A 283 -10.79 -29.94 9.89
CA ASP A 283 -12.07 -29.47 9.33
C ASP A 283 -13.07 -30.63 9.18
N PHE A 284 -14.14 -30.60 9.98
CA PHE A 284 -15.26 -31.53 9.89
C PHE A 284 -16.29 -31.00 8.87
N TYR A 285 -16.37 -31.65 7.70
CA TYR A 285 -17.47 -31.45 6.74
C TYR A 285 -18.76 -32.06 7.31
N LEU A 286 -19.81 -31.24 7.44
CA LEU A 286 -21.18 -31.73 7.64
C LEU A 286 -21.89 -31.68 6.28
N GLU A 287 -22.21 -32.86 5.74
CA GLU A 287 -23.10 -33.06 4.60
C GLU A 287 -24.54 -32.71 4.98
N ASP A 288 -25.21 -32.01 4.06
CA ASP A 288 -26.64 -31.76 4.06
C ASP A 288 -27.43 -33.08 3.96
N GLU A 289 -28.27 -33.39 4.95
CA GLU A 289 -29.38 -34.32 4.78
C GLU A 289 -30.71 -33.64 5.14
N GLU A 290 -31.62 -33.69 4.16
CA GLU A 290 -33.03 -33.28 4.19
C GLU A 290 -33.80 -33.91 5.36
N PHE A 291 -34.74 -33.16 5.94
CA PHE A 291 -35.90 -33.75 6.59
C PHE A 291 -37.17 -32.97 6.21
N ASP A 292 -37.97 -33.61 5.35
CA ASP A 292 -39.41 -33.43 5.22
C ASP A 292 -40.13 -34.23 6.33
N GLU A 293 -40.93 -33.55 7.15
CA GLU A 293 -42.30 -33.85 7.66
C GLU A 293 -42.63 -33.02 8.91
#